data_AF-A0A520HYC6-F1
#
_entry.id   AF-A0A520HYC6-F1
#
_cell.length_a   1.000
_cell.length_b   1.000
_cell.length_c   1.000
_cell.angle_alpha   90.00
_cell.angle_beta   90.00
_cell.angle_gamma   90.00
#
_symmetry.space_group_name_H-M   'P 1'
#
loop_
_entity.id
_entity.type
_entity.pdbx_description
1 polymer ?
#
loop_
_entity_poly.entity_id
_entity_poly.type
_entity_poly.pdbx_seq_one_letter_code
_entity_poly.pdbx_strand_id
1 'polypeptide(L)'
;MRFDDHLRTVLAADMTPGFGAQSAWRQLVDLAGRGRVATDDDVIDRLAALRPSVPTSVRMASARALAFGRPDARMVAFFAEDEIAVAAPVLRTATLDPSDWLALLPALAPVGRSVLRSRRD
;
A
#
# COMPACT_ATOMS: atom_id res chain seq x y z
N MET A 1 8.86 16.11 -21.80
CA MET A 1 7.66 15.63 -21.09
C MET A 1 7.08 14.44 -21.86
N ARG A 2 7.26 13.22 -21.35
CA ARG A 2 6.78 11.96 -21.95
C ARG A 2 6.49 10.97 -20.80
N PHE A 3 5.54 11.34 -19.93
CA PHE A 3 5.16 10.56 -18.74
C PHE A 3 3.71 10.02 -18.80
N ASP A 4 2.96 10.28 -19.87
CA ASP A 4 1.51 10.01 -19.91
C ASP A 4 1.06 8.67 -20.50
N ASP A 5 1.89 7.96 -21.27
CA ASP A 5 1.39 6.82 -22.06
C ASP A 5 1.24 5.51 -21.25
N HIS A 6 2.15 5.25 -20.32
CA HIS A 6 2.06 4.07 -19.45
C HIS A 6 0.95 4.24 -18.40
N LEU A 7 0.79 5.45 -17.86
CA LEU A 7 -0.23 5.75 -16.86
C LEU A 7 -1.65 5.60 -17.45
N ARG A 8 -1.87 6.13 -18.66
CA ARG A 8 -3.17 6.01 -19.34
C ARG A 8 -3.54 4.55 -19.63
N THR A 9 -2.57 3.73 -20.00
CA THR A 9 -2.80 2.30 -20.24
C THR A 9 -3.18 1.54 -18.96
N VAL A 10 -2.60 1.92 -17.82
CA VAL A 10 -2.95 1.34 -16.50
C VAL A 10 -4.30 1.84 -15.99
N LEU A 11 -4.67 3.08 -16.32
CA LEU A 11 -5.98 3.65 -16.00
C LEU A 11 -7.10 3.11 -16.89
N ALA A 12 -6.79 2.75 -18.14
CA ALA A 12 -7.74 2.17 -19.10
C ALA A 12 -7.88 0.64 -18.99
N ALA A 13 -6.99 -0.04 -18.26
CA ALA A 13 -7.07 -1.48 -18.05
C ALA A 13 -8.30 -1.82 -17.19
N ASP A 14 -9.35 -2.25 -17.89
CA ASP A 14 -10.59 -2.89 -17.45
C ASP A 14 -10.78 -3.06 -15.94
N MET A 15 -11.74 -2.29 -15.42
CA MET A 15 -12.42 -2.46 -14.13
C MET A 15 -13.29 -3.73 -14.09
N THR A 16 -12.93 -4.77 -14.85
CA THR A 16 -13.58 -6.08 -14.75
C THR A 16 -13.05 -6.77 -13.49
N PRO A 17 -13.91 -7.16 -12.53
CA PRO A 17 -13.49 -7.95 -11.38
C PRO A 17 -12.70 -9.18 -11.85
N GLY A 18 -11.40 -9.26 -11.55
CA GLY A 18 -10.55 -10.31 -12.10
C GLY A 18 -9.06 -9.98 -12.18
N PHE A 19 -8.38 -10.55 -13.19
CA PHE A 19 -6.92 -10.50 -13.34
C PHE A 19 -6.38 -9.08 -13.63
N GLY A 20 -7.17 -8.24 -14.29
CA GLY A 20 -6.82 -6.84 -14.61
C GLY A 20 -6.60 -5.99 -13.35
N ALA A 21 -7.60 -5.97 -12.45
CA ALA A 21 -7.50 -5.26 -11.18
C ALA A 21 -6.32 -5.73 -10.32
N GLN A 22 -6.07 -7.05 -10.26
CA GLN A 22 -4.92 -7.60 -9.54
C GLN A 22 -3.58 -7.15 -10.13
N SER A 23 -3.48 -7.10 -11.46
CA SER A 23 -2.26 -6.69 -12.16
C SER A 23 -2.00 -5.19 -11.96
N ALA A 24 -3.03 -4.35 -12.12
CA ALA A 24 -2.96 -2.92 -11.88
C ALA A 24 -2.56 -2.60 -10.43
N TRP A 25 -3.16 -3.30 -9.46
CA TRP A 25 -2.80 -3.19 -8.04
C TRP A 25 -1.32 -3.51 -7.81
N ARG A 26 -0.83 -4.67 -8.29
CA ARG A 26 0.56 -5.09 -8.08
C ARG A 26 1.53 -4.11 -8.70
N GLN A 27 1.23 -3.63 -9.91
CA GLN A 27 2.07 -2.66 -10.61
C GLN A 27 2.14 -1.34 -9.86
N LEU A 28 1.00 -0.82 -9.39
CA LEU A 28 0.96 0.46 -8.68
C LEU A 28 1.67 0.37 -7.32
N VAL A 29 1.46 -0.71 -6.57
CA VAL A 29 2.19 -0.97 -5.31
C VAL A 29 3.69 -1.09 -5.54
N ASP A 30 4.14 -1.79 -6.60
CA ASP A 30 5.56 -1.94 -6.91
C ASP A 30 6.21 -0.60 -7.31
N LEU A 31 5.52 0.20 -8.14
CA LEU A 31 5.99 1.53 -8.54
C LEU A 31 6.11 2.47 -7.33
N ALA A 32 5.08 2.54 -6.49
CA ALA A 32 5.07 3.38 -5.30
C ALA A 32 6.11 2.89 -4.27
N GLY A 33 6.18 1.59 -4.01
CA GLY A 33 7.13 0.98 -3.08
C GLY A 33 8.60 1.14 -3.47
N ARG A 34 8.89 1.36 -4.77
CA ARG A 34 10.23 1.66 -5.29
C ARG A 34 10.50 3.16 -5.49
N GLY A 35 9.58 4.03 -5.08
CA GLY A 35 9.69 5.49 -5.27
C GLY A 35 9.73 5.92 -6.74
N ARG A 36 9.13 5.13 -7.65
CA ARG A 36 9.05 5.44 -9.08
C ARG A 36 7.84 6.31 -9.43
N VAL A 37 6.88 6.39 -8.53
CA VAL A 37 5.75 7.34 -8.55
C VAL A 37 5.64 7.95 -7.16
N ALA A 38 5.16 9.19 -7.08
CA ALA A 38 4.85 9.81 -5.81
C ALA A 38 3.61 9.12 -5.21
N THR A 39 3.61 8.89 -3.90
CA THR A 39 2.44 8.37 -3.19
C THR A 39 1.50 9.53 -2.85
N ASP A 40 0.96 10.21 -3.86
CA ASP A 40 0.01 11.32 -3.70
C ASP A 40 -1.43 10.82 -3.51
N ASP A 41 -2.40 11.74 -3.49
CA ASP A 41 -3.81 11.39 -3.31
C ASP A 41 -4.33 10.56 -4.49
N ASP A 42 -3.93 10.86 -5.72
CA ASP A 42 -4.34 10.11 -6.92
C ASP A 42 -3.89 8.64 -6.87
N VAL A 43 -2.65 8.36 -6.45
CA VAL A 43 -2.15 6.99 -6.29
C VAL A 43 -2.90 6.25 -5.17
N ILE A 44 -3.13 6.91 -4.04
CA ILE A 44 -3.85 6.30 -2.91
C ILE A 44 -5.31 6.02 -3.28
N ASP A 45 -5.99 6.96 -3.91
CA ASP A 45 -7.38 6.81 -4.35
C ASP A 45 -7.52 5.69 -5.39
N ARG A 46 -6.55 5.59 -6.32
CA ARG A 46 -6.53 4.48 -7.28
C ARG A 46 -6.33 3.13 -6.60
N LEU A 47 -5.43 3.02 -5.62
CA LEU A 47 -5.26 1.79 -4.85
C LEU A 47 -6.53 1.47 -4.05
N ALA A 48 -7.16 2.47 -3.42
CA ALA A 48 -8.41 2.31 -2.68
C ALA A 48 -9.54 1.80 -3.57
N ALA A 49 -9.68 2.34 -4.79
CA ALA A 49 -10.67 1.90 -5.77
C ALA A 49 -10.44 0.46 -6.26
N LEU A 50 -9.18 0.02 -6.36
CA LEU A 50 -8.83 -1.35 -6.75
C LEU A 50 -9.02 -2.36 -5.61
N ARG A 51 -8.79 -1.96 -4.36
CA ARG A 51 -8.78 -2.83 -3.16
C ARG A 51 -9.96 -3.82 -3.10
N PRO A 52 -11.23 -3.44 -3.34
CA PRO A 52 -12.38 -4.36 -3.25
C PRO A 52 -12.38 -5.47 -4.31
N SER A 53 -11.70 -5.27 -5.44
CA SER A 53 -11.61 -6.26 -6.53
C SER A 53 -10.36 -7.13 -6.47
N VAL A 54 -9.48 -6.92 -5.48
CA VAL A 54 -8.22 -7.65 -5.32
C VAL A 54 -8.35 -8.66 -4.18
N PRO A 55 -8.15 -9.98 -4.42
CA PRO A 55 -8.20 -10.98 -3.36
C PRO A 55 -7.20 -10.70 -2.23
N THR A 56 -7.59 -11.01 -0.99
CA THR A 56 -6.74 -10.85 0.20
C THR A 56 -5.36 -11.47 0.02
N SER A 57 -5.27 -12.67 -0.56
CA SER A 57 -3.98 -13.35 -0.80
C SER A 57 -3.02 -12.52 -1.65
N VAL A 58 -3.54 -11.75 -2.62
CA VAL A 58 -2.76 -10.84 -3.46
C VAL A 58 -2.35 -9.61 -2.67
N ARG A 59 -3.26 -9.00 -1.90
CA ARG A 59 -2.93 -7.85 -1.04
C ARG A 59 -1.87 -8.21 0.01
N MET A 60 -1.96 -9.39 0.60
CA MET A 60 -0.96 -9.93 1.52
C MET A 60 0.40 -10.15 0.85
N ALA A 61 0.43 -10.65 -0.40
CA ALA A 61 1.67 -10.82 -1.16
C ALA A 61 2.31 -9.45 -1.46
N SER A 62 1.51 -8.48 -1.89
CA SER A 62 1.95 -7.09 -2.10
C SER A 62 2.49 -6.44 -0.83
N ALA A 63 1.81 -6.61 0.30
CA ALA A 63 2.26 -6.10 1.60
C ALA A 63 3.63 -6.68 2.01
N ARG A 64 3.85 -7.98 1.79
CA ARG A 64 5.16 -8.60 2.05
C ARG A 64 6.25 -8.08 1.12
N ALA A 65 5.94 -7.91 -0.17
CA ALA A 65 6.89 -7.34 -1.12
C ALA A 65 7.26 -5.90 -0.72
N LEU A 66 6.28 -5.11 -0.33
CA LEU A 66 6.47 -3.74 0.16
C LEU A 66 7.32 -3.69 1.43
N ALA A 67 7.12 -4.64 2.36
CA ALA A 67 7.89 -4.78 3.60
C ALA A 67 9.39 -5.01 3.39
N PHE A 68 9.82 -5.53 2.23
CA PHE A 68 11.23 -5.64 1.86
C PHE A 68 11.81 -4.36 1.23
N GLY A 69 10.95 -3.39 0.91
CA GLY A 69 11.36 -2.07 0.44
C GLY A 69 11.52 -1.06 1.58
N ARG A 70 11.26 0.20 1.26
CA ARG A 70 11.17 1.31 2.23
C ARG A 70 9.91 2.12 1.93
N PRO A 71 8.71 1.60 2.24
CA PRO A 71 7.48 2.32 1.99
C PRO A 71 7.45 3.62 2.79
N ASP A 72 6.94 4.68 2.17
CA ASP A 72 6.68 5.93 2.86
C ASP A 72 5.49 5.82 3.82
N ALA A 73 5.28 6.86 4.62
CA ALA A 73 4.22 6.89 5.63
C ALA A 73 2.82 6.71 5.02
N ARG A 74 2.59 7.17 3.79
CA ARG A 74 1.28 7.08 3.12
C ARG A 74 0.98 5.65 2.67
N MET A 75 1.96 4.96 2.11
CA MET A 75 1.83 3.52 1.81
C MET A 75 1.65 2.69 3.08
N VAL A 76 2.38 3.02 4.16
CA VAL A 76 2.20 2.34 5.46
C VAL A 76 0.79 2.55 5.99
N ALA A 77 0.28 3.79 5.97
CA ALA A 77 -1.07 4.11 6.40
C ALA A 77 -2.12 3.35 5.59
N PHE A 78 -2.00 3.37 4.26
CA PHE A 78 -2.92 2.70 3.36
C PHE A 78 -2.98 1.18 3.59
N PHE A 79 -1.84 0.51 3.78
CA PHE A 79 -1.84 -0.93 4.09
C PHE A 79 -2.32 -1.24 5.51
N ALA A 80 -2.20 -0.29 6.44
CA ALA A 80 -2.65 -0.45 7.81
C ALA A 80 -4.17 -0.36 8.00
N GLU A 81 -4.90 0.18 7.02
CA GLU A 81 -6.37 0.17 6.97
C GLU A 81 -6.97 -1.20 6.63
N ASP A 82 -6.17 -2.08 6.03
CA ASP A 82 -6.60 -3.40 5.60
C ASP A 82 -6.70 -4.37 6.79
N GLU A 83 -7.16 -5.60 6.52
CA GLU A 83 -7.21 -6.64 7.53
C GLU A 83 -5.81 -6.97 8.08
N ILE A 84 -5.75 -7.46 9.32
CA ILE A 84 -4.48 -7.63 10.03
C ILE A 84 -3.47 -8.52 9.31
N ALA A 85 -3.96 -9.50 8.52
CA ALA A 85 -3.11 -10.37 7.72
C ALA A 85 -2.34 -9.62 6.61
N VAL A 86 -2.90 -8.52 6.12
CA VAL A 86 -2.30 -7.61 5.12
C VAL A 86 -1.47 -6.52 5.81
N ALA A 87 -2.00 -5.92 6.88
CA ALA A 87 -1.35 -4.81 7.58
C ALA A 87 -0.07 -5.21 8.33
N ALA A 88 -0.08 -6.37 9.00
CA ALA A 88 0.98 -6.72 9.96
C ALA A 88 2.39 -6.84 9.34
N PRO A 89 2.60 -7.41 8.13
CA PRO A 89 3.91 -7.41 7.48
C PRO A 89 4.52 -6.02 7.32
N VAL A 90 3.71 -5.02 6.92
CA VAL A 90 4.16 -3.64 6.71
C VAL A 90 4.43 -2.97 8.05
N LEU A 91 3.50 -3.05 9.00
CA LEU A 91 3.65 -2.43 10.32
C LEU A 91 4.84 -2.97 11.12
N ARG A 92 5.25 -4.22 10.90
CA ARG A 92 6.43 -4.82 11.59
C ARG A 92 7.77 -4.37 11.03
N THR A 93 7.81 -3.92 9.78
CA THR A 93 9.06 -3.75 9.03
C THR A 93 9.30 -2.32 8.59
N ALA A 94 8.24 -1.51 8.46
CA ALA A 94 8.34 -0.13 8.05
C ALA A 94 9.28 0.66 8.96
N THR A 95 10.18 1.43 8.35
CA THR A 95 11.03 2.40 9.02
C THR A 95 10.57 3.79 8.58
N LEU A 96 9.88 4.49 9.48
CA LEU A 96 9.40 5.85 9.28
C LEU A 96 10.04 6.77 10.30
N ASP A 97 10.06 8.07 10.01
CA ASP A 97 10.47 9.07 10.99
C ASP A 97 9.49 9.08 12.18
N PRO A 98 9.96 9.44 13.39
CA PRO A 98 9.11 9.47 14.58
C PRO A 98 7.86 10.34 14.42
N SER A 99 7.97 11.47 13.69
CA SER A 99 6.82 12.35 13.39
C SER A 99 5.74 11.66 12.58
N ASP A 100 6.13 10.82 11.62
CA ASP A 100 5.20 10.09 10.76
C ASP A 100 4.50 8.99 11.55
N TRP A 101 5.23 8.31 12.45
CA TRP A 101 4.60 7.37 13.38
C TRP A 101 3.59 8.06 14.29
N LEU A 102 3.93 9.23 14.85
CA LEU A 102 3.02 10.00 15.70
C LEU A 102 1.76 10.44 14.94
N ALA A 103 1.88 10.82 13.68
CA ALA A 103 0.74 11.16 12.83
C ALA A 103 -0.13 9.93 12.50
N LEU A 104 0.47 8.75 12.32
CA LEU A 104 -0.24 7.52 11.96
C LEU A 104 -0.95 6.85 13.15
N LEU A 105 -0.35 6.87 14.34
CA LEU A 105 -0.85 6.16 15.53
C LEU A 105 -2.34 6.42 15.86
N PRO A 106 -2.87 7.65 15.77
CA PRO A 106 -4.28 7.93 15.99
C PRO A 106 -5.22 7.21 15.02
N ALA A 107 -4.80 7.00 13.77
CA ALA A 107 -5.62 6.38 12.73
C ALA A 107 -5.64 4.84 12.79
N LEU A 108 -4.66 4.21 13.45
CA LEU A 108 -4.54 2.75 13.49
C LEU A 108 -5.66 2.08 14.31
N ALA A 109 -6.17 0.96 13.82
CA ALA A 109 -7.04 0.10 14.62
C ALA A 109 -6.30 -0.45 15.88
N PRO A 110 -7.00 -0.81 16.97
CA PRO A 110 -6.38 -1.33 18.18
C PRO A 110 -5.40 -2.49 17.94
N VAL A 111 -5.75 -3.41 17.02
CA VAL A 111 -4.89 -4.54 16.63
C VAL A 111 -3.60 -4.09 15.95
N GLY A 112 -3.66 -3.07 15.09
CA GLY A 112 -2.48 -2.49 14.45
C GLY A 112 -1.54 -1.83 15.47
N ARG A 113 -2.09 -1.10 16.45
CA ARG A 113 -1.30 -0.57 17.56
C ARG A 113 -0.65 -1.67 18.40
N SER A 114 -1.32 -2.81 18.59
CA SER A 114 -0.74 -3.96 19.28
C SER A 114 0.47 -4.54 18.54
N VAL A 115 0.46 -4.55 17.20
CA VAL A 115 1.63 -4.93 16.40
C VAL A 115 2.79 -3.98 16.67
N LEU A 116 2.55 -2.67 16.65
CA LEU A 116 3.61 -1.69 16.93
C LEU A 116 4.18 -1.79 18.34
N ARG A 117 3.36 -2.06 19.36
CA ARG A 117 3.84 -2.28 20.74
C ARG A 117 4.79 -3.48 20.89
N SER A 118 4.72 -4.44 19.95
CA SER A 118 5.60 -5.62 19.96
C SER A 118 6.95 -5.39 19.27
N ARG A 119 7.12 -4.22 18.63
CA ARG A 119 8.39 -3.80 18.04
C ARG A 119 9.40 -3.45 19.13
N ARG A 120 10.68 -3.60 18.80
CA ARG A 120 11.81 -3.42 19.73
C ARG A 120 12.73 -2.27 19.34
N ASP A 121 12.46 -1.66 18.20
CA ASP A 121 13.15 -0.49 17.67
C ASP A 121 12.47 0.81 18.11
#